data_AF-A0A4S1W3A1-F1
#
_entry.id   AF-A0A4S1W3A1-F1
#
_cell.length_a   1.000
_cell.length_b   1.000
_cell.length_c   1.000
_cell.angle_alpha   90.00
_cell.angle_beta   90.00
_cell.angle_gamma   90.00
#
_symmetry.space_group_name_H-M   'P 1'
#
loop_
_entity.id
_entity.type
_entity.pdbx_description
1 polymer ?
#
loop_
_entity_poly.entity_id
_entity_poly.type
_entity_poly.pdbx_seq_one_letter_code
_entity_poly.pdbx_strand_id
1 'polypeptide(L)'
;MSEARAYTLFGRISILVLSIQWIVFGSMHFSHLKKTIAQLPGIFPEPSHVPIVIVTGIAEVAVGILILIAETRKAAAMGSLVLLVLLLPAMYHILETGAAPENYPDIPGWLRTALVPNNIFLAICSVYLWRNPHLGLADPDAAAALSPPPPRWWHSSDFGTPLIAALLLMANIAGFVAAAWPSRDTGAAVLWAMASIAVGALIGFLFAVPRINPEVKVRSRLIPNANVEAVSDWLTKILVGVGLVNFQSIGRFVDGLAGQLSQGTGRTHAYALGLIVYFLAVGVIQGYVLTRIFLTARFRAEMQDDLVG
;
A
#
# COMPACT_ATOMS: atom_id res chain seq x y z
N MET A 1 -16.39 28.07 -25.37
CA MET A 1 -16.28 27.19 -24.19
C MET A 1 -16.16 25.75 -24.68
N SER A 2 -14.97 25.16 -24.57
CA SER A 2 -14.72 23.73 -24.72
C SER A 2 -13.37 23.44 -24.03
N GLU A 3 -13.43 23.20 -22.72
CA GLU A 3 -12.30 22.70 -21.92
C GLU A 3 -12.05 21.22 -22.26
N ALA A 4 -11.62 20.98 -23.48
CA ALA A 4 -11.40 19.64 -24.00
C ALA A 4 -10.13 19.01 -23.40
N ARG A 5 -10.35 17.92 -22.64
CA ARG A 5 -9.41 16.98 -21.97
C ARG A 5 -8.91 17.36 -20.58
N ALA A 6 -9.72 17.01 -19.57
CA ALA A 6 -9.33 16.93 -18.16
C ALA A 6 -8.46 15.70 -17.80
N TYR A 7 -7.89 15.00 -18.79
CA TYR A 7 -7.05 13.83 -18.60
C TYR A 7 -6.08 13.65 -19.78
N THR A 8 -4.83 13.26 -19.50
CA THR A 8 -3.83 12.87 -20.51
C THR A 8 -3.03 11.68 -20.00
N LEU A 9 -2.56 10.81 -20.90
CA LEU A 9 -1.68 9.68 -20.52
C LEU A 9 -0.45 10.16 -19.77
N PHE A 10 0.17 11.24 -20.27
CA PHE A 10 1.34 11.84 -19.64
C PHE A 10 1.04 12.44 -18.25
N GLY A 11 -0.15 13.03 -18.05
CA GLY A 11 -0.60 13.50 -16.74
C GLY A 11 -0.76 12.37 -15.74
N ARG A 12 -1.34 11.23 -16.15
CA ARG A 12 -1.46 10.03 -15.29
C ARG A 12 -0.10 9.48 -14.90
N ILE A 13 0.80 9.33 -15.88
CA ILE A 13 2.17 8.90 -15.64
C ILE A 13 2.86 9.86 -14.66
N SER A 14 2.71 11.18 -14.87
CA SER A 14 3.31 12.19 -14.00
C SER A 14 2.80 12.09 -12.56
N ILE A 15 1.48 11.94 -12.36
CA ILE A 15 0.87 11.79 -11.03
C ILE A 15 1.42 10.54 -10.34
N LEU A 16 1.40 9.40 -11.03
CA LEU A 16 1.81 8.11 -10.46
C LEU A 16 3.31 8.08 -10.16
N VAL A 17 4.15 8.51 -11.10
CA VAL A 17 5.61 8.51 -10.94
C VAL A 17 6.02 9.41 -9.79
N LEU A 18 5.52 10.65 -9.73
CA LEU A 18 5.88 11.58 -8.65
C LEU A 18 5.38 11.08 -7.29
N SER A 19 4.12 10.64 -7.20
CA SER A 19 3.55 10.15 -5.94
C SER A 19 4.29 8.93 -5.41
N ILE A 20 4.50 7.92 -6.24
CA ILE A 20 5.17 6.68 -5.85
C ILE A 20 6.63 6.95 -5.46
N GLN A 21 7.38 7.66 -6.29
CA GLN A 21 8.80 7.86 -6.04
C GLN A 21 9.05 8.70 -4.79
N TRP A 22 8.30 9.80 -4.59
CA TRP A 22 8.46 10.62 -3.40
C TRP A 22 8.09 9.89 -2.11
N ILE A 23 7.05 9.05 -2.12
CA ILE A 23 6.70 8.23 -0.96
C ILE A 23 7.79 7.19 -0.69
N VAL A 24 8.29 6.52 -1.73
CA VAL A 24 9.32 5.50 -1.58
C VAL A 24 10.63 6.11 -1.07
N PHE A 25 11.17 7.14 -1.72
CA PHE A 25 12.42 7.78 -1.30
C PHE A 25 12.28 8.48 0.06
N GLY A 26 11.15 9.15 0.31
CA GLY A 26 10.87 9.75 1.61
C GLY A 26 10.84 8.71 2.73
N SER A 27 10.26 7.53 2.49
CA SER A 27 10.26 6.44 3.47
C SER A 27 11.66 5.87 3.77
N MET A 28 12.62 6.01 2.85
CA MET A 28 14.01 5.56 3.05
C MET A 28 14.76 6.40 4.08
N HIS A 29 14.37 7.67 4.29
CA HIS A 29 14.94 8.53 5.32
C HIS A 29 14.73 7.96 6.74
N PHE A 30 13.64 7.21 6.95
CA PHE A 30 13.34 6.58 8.24
C PHE A 30 13.82 5.13 8.31
N SER A 31 13.60 4.35 7.25
CA SER A 31 13.95 2.92 7.23
C SER A 31 15.46 2.66 7.06
N HIS A 32 16.19 3.60 6.45
CA HIS A 32 17.62 3.47 6.15
C HIS A 32 18.43 4.70 6.63
N LEU A 33 18.05 5.28 7.77
CA LEU A 33 18.60 6.54 8.31
C LEU A 33 20.13 6.66 8.20
N LYS A 34 20.90 5.64 8.62
CA LYS A 34 22.37 5.65 8.56
C LYS A 34 22.92 5.80 7.13
N LYS A 35 22.27 5.18 6.14
CA LYS A 35 22.66 5.29 4.73
C LYS A 35 22.30 6.65 4.17
N THR A 36 21.14 7.19 4.55
CA THR A 36 20.67 8.49 4.08
C THR A 36 21.52 9.63 4.64
N ILE A 37 21.97 9.54 5.90
CA ILE A 37 22.95 10.47 6.48
C ILE A 37 24.25 10.47 5.68
N ALA A 38 24.74 9.29 5.26
CA ALA A 38 25.95 9.18 4.44
C ALA A 38 25.82 9.78 3.03
N GLN A 39 24.61 10.14 2.59
CA GLN A 39 24.36 10.82 1.33
C GLN A 39 24.35 12.35 1.48
N LEU A 40 24.33 12.87 2.72
CA LEU A 40 24.37 14.31 2.95
C LEU A 40 25.72 14.88 2.50
N PRO A 41 25.72 16.03 1.80
CA PRO A 41 26.96 16.71 1.44
C PRO A 41 27.65 17.24 2.70
N GLY A 42 28.99 17.28 2.68
CA GLY A 42 29.83 17.73 3.81
C GLY A 42 29.71 19.21 4.20
N ILE A 43 28.77 19.96 3.62
CA ILE A 43 28.46 21.36 3.97
C ILE A 43 27.65 21.48 5.27
N PHE A 44 26.99 20.41 5.71
CA PHE A 44 26.14 20.42 6.91
C PHE A 44 26.91 19.95 8.15
N PRO A 45 26.80 20.66 9.29
CA PRO A 45 27.37 20.19 10.55
C PRO A 45 26.75 18.85 11.01
N GLU A 46 27.54 17.93 11.54
CA GLU A 46 27.10 16.62 12.09
C GLU A 46 25.83 16.69 12.97
N PRO A 47 25.71 17.65 13.93
CA PRO A 47 24.51 17.74 14.77
C PRO A 47 23.20 17.98 13.99
N SER A 48 23.29 18.51 12.77
CA SER A 48 22.14 18.85 11.92
C SER A 48 21.71 17.74 10.96
N HIS A 49 22.52 16.68 10.80
CA HIS A 49 22.27 15.63 9.81
C HIS A 49 20.95 14.89 10.04
N VAL A 50 20.71 14.44 11.27
CA VAL A 50 19.48 13.72 11.64
C VAL A 50 18.22 14.59 11.46
N PRO A 51 18.16 15.83 12.00
CA PRO A 51 17.04 16.73 11.74
C PRO A 51 16.78 16.98 10.26
N ILE A 52 17.83 17.23 9.46
CA ILE A 52 17.69 17.49 8.02
C ILE A 52 17.04 16.28 7.33
N VAL A 53 17.58 15.08 7.55
CA VAL A 53 17.08 13.83 6.94
C VAL A 53 15.63 13.54 7.35
N ILE A 54 15.27 13.75 8.61
CA ILE A 54 13.88 13.54 9.04
C ILE A 54 12.94 14.55 8.38
N VAL A 55 13.31 15.84 8.36
CA VAL A 55 12.48 16.90 7.78
C VAL A 55 12.31 16.73 6.28
N THR A 56 13.39 16.40 5.56
CA THR A 56 13.31 16.12 4.12
C THR A 56 12.46 14.88 3.84
N GLY A 57 12.65 13.79 4.60
CA GLY A 57 11.83 12.58 4.46
C GLY A 57 10.33 12.83 4.66
N ILE A 58 9.96 13.65 5.66
CA ILE A 58 8.56 14.05 5.88
C ILE A 58 8.06 14.88 4.70
N ALA A 59 8.85 15.85 4.23
CA ALA A 59 8.48 16.72 3.11
C ALA A 59 8.28 15.92 1.81
N GLU A 60 9.14 14.94 1.54
CA GLU A 60 9.05 14.05 0.39
C GLU A 60 7.76 13.21 0.43
N VAL A 61 7.50 12.51 1.55
CA VAL A 61 6.26 11.72 1.69
C VAL A 61 5.02 12.61 1.57
N ALA A 62 5.03 13.79 2.19
CA ALA A 62 3.93 14.73 2.12
C ALA A 62 3.68 15.19 0.67
N VAL A 63 4.72 15.58 -0.06
CA VAL A 63 4.61 15.95 -1.49
C VAL A 63 4.06 14.79 -2.32
N GLY A 64 4.53 13.56 -2.10
CA GLY A 64 4.05 12.39 -2.82
C GLY A 64 2.56 12.12 -2.60
N ILE A 65 2.07 12.25 -1.36
CA ILE A 65 0.64 12.10 -1.03
C ILE A 65 -0.18 13.26 -1.62
N LEU A 66 0.30 14.50 -1.48
CA LEU A 66 -0.43 15.71 -1.92
C LEU A 66 -0.53 15.83 -3.45
N ILE A 67 0.28 15.10 -4.22
CA ILE A 67 0.14 15.02 -5.70
C ILE A 67 -1.10 14.21 -6.12
N LEU A 68 -1.54 13.25 -5.28
CA LEU A 68 -2.71 12.42 -5.56
C LEU A 68 -4.02 13.21 -5.43
N ILE A 69 -4.06 14.18 -4.53
CA ILE A 69 -5.20 15.04 -4.25
C ILE A 69 -5.24 16.18 -5.27
N ALA A 70 -6.34 16.30 -6.03
CA ALA A 70 -6.42 17.22 -7.17
C ALA A 70 -6.31 18.69 -6.76
N GLU A 71 -6.89 19.03 -5.62
CA GLU A 71 -6.94 20.37 -5.03
C GLU A 71 -5.55 20.86 -4.62
N THR A 72 -4.67 19.96 -4.19
CA THR A 72 -3.32 20.30 -3.71
C THR A 72 -2.25 20.10 -4.78
N ARG A 73 -2.58 19.50 -5.92
CA ARG A 73 -1.60 19.07 -6.94
C ARG A 73 -0.71 20.18 -7.46
N LYS A 74 -1.23 21.39 -7.66
CA LYS A 74 -0.44 22.53 -8.14
C LYS A 74 0.66 22.91 -7.14
N ALA A 75 0.29 22.99 -5.85
CA ALA A 75 1.22 23.31 -4.77
C ALA A 75 2.21 22.16 -4.54
N ALA A 76 1.74 20.91 -4.59
CA ALA A 76 2.56 19.73 -4.43
C ALA A 76 3.58 19.54 -5.56
N ALA A 77 3.21 19.86 -6.81
CA ALA A 77 4.14 19.89 -7.94
C ALA A 77 5.22 20.96 -7.73
N MET A 78 4.85 22.17 -7.29
CA MET A 78 5.86 23.18 -6.92
C MET A 78 6.77 22.69 -5.78
N GLY A 79 6.20 22.07 -4.74
CA GLY A 79 6.95 21.44 -3.65
C GLY A 79 7.93 20.37 -4.15
N SER A 80 7.50 19.54 -5.11
CA SER A 80 8.38 18.56 -5.77
C SER A 80 9.53 19.23 -6.52
N LEU A 81 9.32 20.37 -7.20
CA LEU A 81 10.41 21.09 -7.86
C LEU A 81 11.40 21.66 -6.86
N VAL A 82 10.90 22.25 -5.77
CA VAL A 82 11.74 22.76 -4.67
C VAL A 82 12.58 21.62 -4.07
N LEU A 83 11.97 20.47 -3.78
CA LEU A 83 12.69 19.30 -3.27
C LEU A 83 13.77 18.82 -4.25
N LEU A 84 13.48 18.74 -5.55
CA LEU A 84 14.48 18.34 -6.56
C LEU A 84 15.69 19.29 -6.58
N VAL A 85 15.46 20.60 -6.44
CA VAL A 85 16.54 21.59 -6.36
C VAL A 85 17.34 21.42 -5.07
N LEU A 86 16.66 21.24 -3.93
CA LEU A 86 17.31 21.04 -2.63
C LEU A 86 18.13 19.75 -2.57
N LEU A 87 17.77 18.73 -3.36
CA LEU A 87 18.48 17.46 -3.44
C LEU A 87 19.74 17.52 -4.32
N LEU A 88 19.93 18.54 -5.16
CA LEU A 88 21.08 18.63 -6.08
C LEU A 88 22.46 18.46 -5.39
N PRO A 89 22.72 19.09 -4.22
CA PRO A 89 23.98 18.89 -3.50
C PRO A 89 24.21 17.44 -3.06
N ALA A 90 23.16 16.75 -2.60
CA ALA A 90 23.24 15.35 -2.23
C ALA A 90 23.45 14.46 -3.46
N MET A 91 22.83 14.79 -4.61
CA MET A 91 23.02 14.01 -5.84
C MET A 91 24.44 14.13 -6.37
N TYR A 92 25.01 15.34 -6.34
CA TYR A 92 26.42 15.55 -6.67
C TYR A 92 27.33 14.72 -5.77
N HIS A 93 27.08 14.74 -4.45
CA HIS A 93 27.85 13.96 -3.48
C HIS A 93 27.77 12.45 -3.76
N ILE A 94 26.58 11.90 -4.02
CA ILE A 94 26.39 10.48 -4.37
C ILE A 94 27.17 10.07 -5.63
N LEU A 95 27.21 10.95 -6.63
CA LEU A 95 27.94 10.70 -7.88
C LEU A 95 29.47 10.77 -7.68
N GLU A 96 29.94 11.69 -6.84
CA GLU A 96 31.36 11.93 -6.58
C GLU A 96 31.98 10.85 -5.67
N THR A 97 31.33 10.52 -4.56
CA THR A 97 31.90 9.64 -3.52
C THR A 97 31.41 8.20 -3.62
N GLY A 98 30.35 7.95 -4.40
CA GLY A 98 29.65 6.67 -4.41
C GLY A 98 28.73 6.44 -3.21
N ALA A 99 28.72 7.34 -2.23
CA ALA A 99 27.88 7.30 -1.02
C ALA A 99 27.70 5.89 -0.40
N ALA A 100 28.82 5.25 -0.08
CA ALA A 100 28.86 4.20 0.93
C ALA A 100 29.93 4.58 1.98
N PRO A 101 29.60 4.60 3.29
CA PRO A 101 30.63 4.51 4.33
C PRO A 101 31.36 3.17 4.18
N GLU A 102 32.57 3.10 4.74
CA GLU A 102 33.59 2.02 4.66
C GLU A 102 33.12 0.56 4.86
N ASN A 103 31.83 0.31 5.16
CA ASN A 103 31.25 -0.99 5.52
C ASN A 103 29.90 -1.32 4.84
N TYR A 104 29.50 -0.65 3.74
CA TYR A 104 28.28 -1.00 2.99
C TYR A 104 28.59 -1.37 1.53
N PRO A 105 27.88 -2.37 0.95
CA PRO A 105 28.01 -2.65 -0.48
C PRO A 105 27.66 -1.40 -1.29
N ASP A 106 28.55 -1.06 -2.21
CA ASP A 106 28.41 0.05 -3.14
C ASP A 106 27.04 0.04 -3.81
N ILE A 107 26.40 1.21 -3.90
CA ILE A 107 25.32 1.42 -4.86
C ILE A 107 25.94 1.15 -6.25
N PRO A 108 25.41 0.21 -7.05
CA PRO A 108 25.98 -0.08 -8.36
C PRO A 108 26.12 1.21 -9.18
N GLY A 109 27.27 1.42 -9.82
CA GLY A 109 27.57 2.67 -10.51
C GLY A 109 26.50 3.07 -11.53
N TRP A 110 25.89 2.09 -12.22
CA TRP A 110 24.79 2.32 -13.15
C TRP A 110 23.53 2.90 -12.47
N LEU A 111 23.24 2.48 -11.22
CA LEU A 111 22.09 2.95 -10.45
C LEU A 111 22.32 4.39 -9.96
N ARG A 112 23.57 4.74 -9.58
CA ARG A 112 23.95 6.12 -9.25
C ARG A 112 23.77 7.05 -10.47
N THR A 113 24.24 6.63 -11.64
CA THR A 113 24.10 7.41 -12.87
C THR A 113 22.65 7.50 -13.35
N ALA A 114 21.80 6.53 -13.03
CA ALA A 114 20.38 6.54 -13.38
C ALA A 114 19.56 7.53 -12.55
N LEU A 115 20.06 7.97 -11.38
CA LEU A 115 19.39 8.99 -10.55
C LEU A 115 19.29 10.35 -11.25
N VAL A 116 20.29 10.72 -12.06
CA VAL A 116 20.29 12.00 -12.80
C VAL A 116 19.16 12.06 -13.84
N PRO A 117 19.04 11.13 -14.80
CA PRO A 117 17.92 11.14 -15.74
C PRO A 117 16.57 10.91 -15.03
N ASN A 118 16.53 10.17 -13.94
CA ASN A 118 15.31 10.04 -13.12
C ASN A 118 14.87 11.38 -12.53
N ASN A 119 15.77 12.14 -11.91
CA ASN A 119 15.44 13.45 -11.32
C ASN A 119 15.05 14.49 -12.38
N ILE A 120 15.68 14.44 -13.56
CA ILE A 120 15.27 15.25 -14.72
C ILE A 120 13.84 14.86 -15.14
N PHE A 121 13.54 13.57 -15.21
CA PHE A 121 12.20 13.09 -15.56
C PHE A 121 11.15 13.52 -14.51
N LEU A 122 11.46 13.43 -13.22
CA LEU A 122 10.61 13.96 -12.15
C LEU A 122 10.38 15.47 -12.29
N ALA A 123 11.42 16.25 -12.64
CA ALA A 123 11.28 17.68 -12.87
C ALA A 123 10.34 17.97 -14.04
N ILE A 124 10.45 17.23 -15.15
CA ILE A 124 9.56 17.37 -16.31
C ILE A 124 8.11 17.05 -15.93
N CYS A 125 7.88 15.92 -15.25
CA CYS A 125 6.56 15.53 -14.74
C CYS A 125 5.99 16.61 -13.81
N SER A 126 6.84 17.20 -12.97
CA SER A 126 6.41 18.20 -12.00
C SER A 126 6.04 19.53 -12.65
N VAL A 127 6.85 20.02 -13.61
CA VAL A 127 6.50 21.20 -14.43
C VAL A 127 5.19 20.95 -15.19
N TYR A 128 5.00 19.74 -15.72
CA TYR A 128 3.78 19.39 -16.46
C TYR A 128 2.53 19.44 -15.57
N LEU A 129 2.57 18.88 -14.36
CA LEU A 129 1.46 18.94 -13.42
C LEU A 129 1.25 20.32 -12.81
N TRP A 130 2.31 21.10 -12.62
CA TRP A 130 2.18 22.48 -12.16
C TRP A 130 1.42 23.36 -13.16
N ARG A 131 1.64 23.13 -14.47
CA ARG A 131 0.92 23.81 -15.55
C ARG A 131 -0.49 23.25 -15.77
N ASN A 132 -0.69 21.96 -15.51
CA ASN A 132 -1.96 21.27 -15.74
C ASN A 132 -2.48 20.57 -14.47
N PRO A 133 -2.77 21.32 -13.39
CA PRO A 133 -3.11 20.71 -12.10
C PRO A 133 -4.49 20.03 -12.10
N HIS A 134 -5.36 20.43 -13.02
CA HIS A 134 -6.72 19.88 -13.19
C HIS A 134 -6.73 18.45 -13.76
N LEU A 135 -5.60 17.94 -14.27
CA LEU A 135 -5.54 16.61 -14.87
C LEU A 135 -5.79 15.51 -13.82
N GLY A 136 -6.82 14.69 -14.02
CA GLY A 136 -7.15 13.59 -13.13
C GLY A 136 -6.51 12.25 -13.52
N LEU A 137 -6.57 11.28 -12.60
CA LEU A 137 -6.25 9.88 -12.90
C LEU A 137 -7.32 9.22 -13.79
N ALA A 138 -8.56 9.74 -13.76
CA ALA A 138 -9.71 9.22 -14.50
C ALA A 138 -10.19 10.21 -15.57
N ASP A 139 -10.82 9.68 -16.61
CA ASP A 139 -11.45 10.42 -17.71
C ASP A 139 -12.90 10.79 -17.32
N PRO A 140 -13.31 12.08 -17.34
CA PRO A 140 -14.69 12.48 -17.07
C PRO A 140 -15.68 12.15 -18.21
N ASP A 141 -15.24 12.07 -19.46
CA ASP A 141 -16.10 11.67 -20.59
C ASP A 141 -16.36 10.16 -20.58
N ALA A 142 -15.43 9.38 -20.03
CA ALA A 142 -15.65 7.96 -19.72
C ALA A 142 -16.74 7.78 -18.64
N ALA A 143 -16.98 8.76 -17.76
CA ALA A 143 -18.08 8.72 -16.79
C ALA A 143 -19.43 9.13 -17.40
N ALA A 144 -19.43 10.01 -18.41
CA ALA A 144 -20.65 10.52 -19.07
C ALA A 144 -21.15 9.64 -20.22
N ALA A 145 -20.28 8.86 -20.88
CA ALA A 145 -20.65 7.93 -21.95
C ALA A 145 -21.37 6.64 -21.47
N LEU A 146 -21.69 6.52 -20.17
CA LEU A 146 -22.17 5.30 -19.49
C LEU A 146 -23.70 5.24 -19.25
N SER A 147 -24.56 5.78 -20.12
CA SER A 147 -26.02 5.54 -20.04
C SER A 147 -26.70 5.59 -21.43
N PRO A 148 -27.56 4.64 -21.89
CA PRO A 148 -28.07 3.34 -21.34
C PRO A 148 -27.97 2.15 -22.36
N PRO A 149 -28.66 0.98 -22.20
CA PRO A 149 -28.83 0.05 -21.08
C PRO A 149 -27.97 -1.24 -21.25
N PRO A 150 -27.78 -2.11 -20.23
CA PRO A 150 -26.85 -3.23 -20.33
C PRO A 150 -27.50 -4.56 -20.75
N PRO A 151 -26.80 -5.37 -21.57
CA PRO A 151 -26.62 -6.80 -21.25
C PRO A 151 -25.17 -7.27 -21.47
N ARG A 152 -24.51 -7.72 -20.40
CA ARG A 152 -24.33 -9.12 -19.95
C ARG A 152 -22.93 -9.58 -20.41
N TRP A 153 -22.08 -9.84 -19.43
CA TRP A 153 -20.86 -10.67 -19.48
C TRP A 153 -19.45 -10.17 -19.91
N TRP A 154 -19.19 -9.12 -20.71
CA TRP A 154 -17.79 -8.79 -21.09
C TRP A 154 -17.49 -7.29 -21.31
N HIS A 155 -16.70 -6.68 -20.42
CA HIS A 155 -15.48 -5.89 -20.74
C HIS A 155 -14.94 -5.20 -19.47
N SER A 156 -14.00 -5.89 -18.84
CA SER A 156 -13.16 -5.43 -17.74
C SER A 156 -12.01 -4.55 -18.25
N SER A 157 -11.82 -3.41 -17.58
CA SER A 157 -10.50 -2.75 -17.45
C SER A 157 -10.18 -2.55 -15.96
N ASP A 158 -10.36 -3.60 -15.16
CA ASP A 158 -9.96 -3.62 -13.75
C ASP A 158 -8.45 -3.90 -13.68
N PHE A 159 -7.61 -2.90 -14.00
CA PHE A 159 -6.17 -2.98 -13.76
C PHE A 159 -5.85 -2.99 -12.24
N GLY A 160 -6.80 -2.55 -11.40
CA GLY A 160 -6.67 -2.52 -9.94
C GLY A 160 -6.66 -3.90 -9.28
N THR A 161 -7.51 -4.82 -9.75
CA THR A 161 -7.60 -6.19 -9.20
C THR A 161 -6.31 -7.00 -9.37
N PRO A 162 -5.67 -7.09 -10.56
CA PRO A 162 -4.40 -7.79 -10.73
C PRO A 162 -3.26 -7.10 -10.00
N LEU A 163 -3.26 -5.76 -9.88
CA LEU A 163 -2.27 -5.02 -9.09
C LEU A 163 -2.38 -5.35 -7.59
N ILE A 164 -3.60 -5.33 -7.04
CA ILE A 164 -3.86 -5.71 -5.65
C ILE A 164 -3.47 -7.17 -5.42
N ALA A 165 -3.83 -8.08 -6.33
CA ALA A 165 -3.43 -9.48 -6.25
C ALA A 165 -1.90 -9.65 -6.28
N ALA A 166 -1.19 -8.91 -7.13
CA ALA A 166 0.27 -8.92 -7.20
C ALA A 166 0.92 -8.42 -5.91
N LEU A 167 0.42 -7.33 -5.33
CA LEU A 167 0.91 -6.79 -4.05
C LEU A 167 0.72 -7.79 -2.90
N LEU A 168 -0.45 -8.44 -2.81
CA LEU A 168 -0.74 -9.46 -1.80
C LEU A 168 0.14 -10.70 -1.98
N LEU A 169 0.38 -11.12 -3.22
CA LEU A 169 1.27 -12.23 -3.55
C LEU A 169 2.72 -11.91 -3.17
N MET A 170 3.21 -10.71 -3.50
CA MET A 170 4.56 -10.27 -3.12
C MET A 170 4.73 -10.20 -1.60
N ALA A 171 3.71 -9.76 -0.86
CA ALA A 171 3.72 -9.80 0.60
C ALA A 171 3.86 -11.23 1.13
N ASN A 172 3.09 -12.19 0.62
CA ASN A 172 3.24 -13.61 1.00
C ASN A 172 4.64 -14.15 0.67
N ILE A 173 5.16 -13.88 -0.53
CA ILE A 173 6.50 -14.33 -0.92
C ILE A 173 7.56 -13.77 0.03
N ALA A 174 7.53 -12.47 0.31
CA ALA A 174 8.46 -11.84 1.24
C ALA A 174 8.37 -12.45 2.65
N GLY A 175 7.15 -12.68 3.15
CA GLY A 175 6.90 -13.31 4.44
C GLY A 175 7.44 -14.74 4.52
N PHE A 176 7.17 -15.58 3.52
CA PHE A 176 7.62 -16.97 3.50
C PHE A 176 9.13 -17.09 3.29
N VAL A 177 9.74 -16.20 2.50
CA VAL A 177 11.20 -16.10 2.39
C VAL A 177 11.83 -15.72 3.74
N ALA A 178 11.26 -14.74 4.45
CA ALA A 178 11.71 -14.40 5.79
C ALA A 178 11.52 -15.55 6.78
N ALA A 179 10.43 -16.31 6.65
CA ALA A 179 10.14 -17.44 7.53
C ALA A 179 11.12 -18.62 7.32
N ALA A 180 11.54 -18.83 6.08
CA ALA A 180 12.44 -19.89 5.63
C ALA A 180 13.93 -19.51 5.63
N TRP A 181 14.27 -18.28 6.02
CA TRP A 181 15.67 -17.81 6.09
C TRP A 181 16.51 -18.71 7.03
N PRO A 182 17.77 -19.07 6.71
CA PRO A 182 18.38 -20.35 7.08
C PRO A 182 18.23 -20.71 8.56
N SER A 183 17.43 -21.74 8.85
CA SER A 183 17.40 -22.42 10.15
C SER A 183 17.03 -23.90 9.99
N ARG A 184 17.39 -24.70 11.01
CA ARG A 184 17.19 -26.16 11.04
C ARG A 184 15.72 -26.60 11.03
N ASP A 185 14.80 -25.74 11.49
CA ASP A 185 13.38 -26.07 11.71
C ASP A 185 12.41 -25.21 10.89
N THR A 186 12.70 -25.07 9.60
CA THR A 186 11.88 -24.27 8.66
C THR A 186 10.42 -24.76 8.57
N GLY A 187 10.19 -26.07 8.72
CA GLY A 187 8.84 -26.66 8.61
C GLY A 187 7.85 -26.14 9.66
N ALA A 188 8.27 -26.02 10.92
CA ALA A 188 7.41 -25.51 11.98
C ALA A 188 7.07 -24.03 11.76
N ALA A 189 8.05 -23.19 11.37
CA ALA A 189 7.82 -21.78 11.08
C ALA A 189 6.81 -21.57 9.93
N VAL A 190 6.89 -22.38 8.87
CA VAL A 190 5.96 -22.34 7.73
C VAL A 190 4.55 -22.77 8.13
N LEU A 191 4.40 -23.83 8.94
CA LEU A 191 3.09 -24.27 9.42
C LEU A 191 2.40 -23.21 10.27
N TRP A 192 3.15 -22.56 11.17
CA TRP A 192 2.64 -21.46 11.98
C TRP A 192 2.26 -20.24 11.12
N ALA A 193 3.05 -19.91 10.11
CA ALA A 193 2.73 -18.85 9.16
C ALA A 193 1.40 -19.12 8.43
N MET A 194 1.20 -20.35 7.93
CA MET A 194 -0.04 -20.75 7.27
C MET A 194 -1.25 -20.71 8.22
N ALA A 195 -1.08 -21.18 9.46
CA ALA A 195 -2.12 -21.11 10.48
C ALA A 195 -2.51 -19.66 10.80
N SER A 196 -1.53 -18.76 10.95
CA SER A 196 -1.76 -17.33 11.18
C SER A 196 -2.48 -16.65 10.00
N ILE A 197 -2.08 -16.94 8.75
CA ILE A 197 -2.80 -16.45 7.56
C ILE A 197 -4.25 -16.95 7.56
N ALA A 198 -4.48 -18.24 7.81
CA ALA A 198 -5.83 -18.82 7.79
C ALA A 198 -6.76 -18.18 8.83
N VAL A 199 -6.26 -18.01 10.07
CA VAL A 199 -7.01 -17.32 11.13
C VAL A 199 -7.26 -15.86 10.76
N GLY A 200 -6.23 -15.16 10.25
CA GLY A 200 -6.37 -13.78 9.79
C GLY A 200 -7.41 -13.66 8.67
N ALA A 201 -7.38 -14.54 7.68
CA ALA A 201 -8.31 -14.54 6.56
C ALA A 201 -9.76 -14.77 6.99
N LEU A 202 -10.00 -15.61 7.99
CA LEU A 202 -11.32 -15.80 8.58
C LEU A 202 -11.82 -14.50 9.24
N ILE A 203 -10.96 -13.82 10.00
CA ILE A 203 -11.29 -12.51 10.59
C ILE A 203 -11.60 -11.50 9.47
N GLY A 204 -10.73 -11.39 8.46
CA GLY A 204 -10.91 -10.50 7.32
C GLY A 204 -12.23 -10.74 6.58
N PHE A 205 -12.58 -12.01 6.33
CA PHE A 205 -13.85 -12.43 5.75
C PHE A 205 -15.04 -11.90 6.56
N LEU A 206 -15.02 -12.07 7.90
CA LEU A 206 -16.11 -11.61 8.77
C LEU A 206 -16.35 -10.11 8.67
N PHE A 207 -15.28 -9.30 8.62
CA PHE A 207 -15.39 -7.84 8.52
C PHE A 207 -15.73 -7.34 7.10
N ALA A 208 -15.51 -8.16 6.07
CA ALA A 208 -15.72 -7.79 4.69
C ALA A 208 -17.13 -8.05 4.16
N VAL A 209 -17.96 -8.84 4.85
CA VAL A 209 -19.34 -9.12 4.43
C VAL A 209 -20.10 -7.79 4.20
N PRO A 210 -20.64 -7.55 3.00
CA PRO A 210 -21.42 -6.35 2.71
C PRO A 210 -22.69 -6.28 3.57
N ARG A 211 -23.05 -5.08 4.01
CA ARG A 211 -24.25 -4.83 4.82
C ARG A 211 -25.25 -4.07 3.96
N ILE A 212 -26.48 -4.55 3.81
CA ILE A 212 -27.51 -3.89 3.01
C ILE A 212 -28.46 -3.15 3.95
N ASN A 213 -28.67 -1.86 3.67
CA ASN A 213 -29.54 -1.03 4.50
C ASN A 213 -31.02 -1.33 4.14
N PRO A 214 -31.83 -1.88 5.07
CA PRO A 214 -33.21 -2.29 4.77
C PRO A 214 -34.15 -1.13 4.43
N GLU A 215 -33.77 0.12 4.75
CA GLU A 215 -34.56 1.32 4.45
C GLU A 215 -34.53 1.72 2.98
N VAL A 216 -33.57 1.21 2.20
CA VAL A 216 -33.55 1.39 0.76
C VAL A 216 -34.57 0.43 0.15
N LYS A 217 -35.81 0.91 -0.04
CA LYS A 217 -36.88 0.26 -0.83
C LYS A 217 -36.51 0.20 -2.32
N VAL A 218 -35.40 -0.41 -2.67
CA VAL A 218 -35.16 -0.86 -4.04
C VAL A 218 -35.79 -2.23 -4.17
N ARG A 219 -36.63 -2.37 -5.18
CA ARG A 219 -37.45 -3.54 -5.53
C ARG A 219 -36.59 -4.73 -6.01
N SER A 220 -35.38 -4.91 -5.50
CA SER A 220 -34.50 -6.02 -5.86
C SER A 220 -34.78 -7.21 -4.95
N ARG A 221 -35.27 -8.28 -5.54
CA ARG A 221 -35.53 -9.57 -4.91
C ARG A 221 -34.26 -10.34 -4.55
N LEU A 222 -33.08 -9.72 -4.64
CA LEU A 222 -31.86 -10.27 -4.06
C LEU A 222 -31.91 -10.05 -2.57
N ILE A 223 -32.33 -11.09 -1.87
CA ILE A 223 -32.05 -11.27 -0.45
C ILE A 223 -30.66 -11.95 -0.46
N PRO A 224 -29.54 -11.24 -0.18
CA PRO A 224 -28.34 -11.93 0.30
C PRO A 224 -28.77 -12.88 1.40
N ASN A 225 -28.09 -14.00 1.63
CA ASN A 225 -28.42 -14.83 2.79
C ASN A 225 -28.36 -13.97 4.06
N ALA A 226 -29.52 -13.47 4.51
CA ALA A 226 -29.63 -12.52 5.62
C ALA A 226 -29.08 -13.16 6.89
N ASN A 227 -29.13 -14.50 6.94
CA ASN A 227 -28.48 -15.31 7.95
C ASN A 227 -26.96 -15.07 8.01
N VAL A 228 -26.24 -14.97 6.89
CA VAL A 228 -24.78 -14.76 6.88
C VAL A 228 -24.42 -13.31 7.23
N GLU A 229 -25.18 -12.35 6.70
CA GLU A 229 -25.00 -10.93 7.04
C GLU A 229 -25.28 -10.68 8.53
N ALA A 230 -26.43 -11.14 9.02
CA ALA A 230 -26.79 -11.05 10.43
C ALA A 230 -25.75 -11.76 11.30
N VAL A 231 -25.27 -12.94 10.86
CA VAL A 231 -24.23 -13.68 11.58
C VAL A 231 -22.92 -12.92 11.66
N SER A 232 -22.45 -12.37 10.56
CA SER A 232 -21.26 -11.51 10.54
C SER A 232 -21.45 -10.26 11.41
N ASP A 233 -22.61 -9.60 11.38
CA ASP A 233 -22.84 -8.38 12.15
C ASP A 233 -22.86 -8.63 13.66
N TRP A 234 -23.58 -9.65 14.13
CA TRP A 234 -23.55 -9.98 15.56
C TRP A 234 -22.17 -10.47 15.98
N LEU A 235 -21.50 -11.29 15.17
CA LEU A 235 -20.21 -11.86 15.50
C LEU A 235 -19.11 -10.80 15.52
N THR A 236 -19.10 -9.85 14.57
CA THR A 236 -18.13 -8.74 14.56
C THR A 236 -18.30 -7.83 15.77
N LYS A 237 -19.54 -7.53 16.19
CA LYS A 237 -19.80 -6.76 17.42
C LYS A 237 -19.32 -7.48 18.68
N ILE A 238 -19.58 -8.79 18.79
CA ILE A 238 -19.08 -9.60 19.91
C ILE A 238 -17.54 -9.67 19.89
N LEU A 239 -16.92 -9.92 18.75
CA LEU A 239 -15.47 -9.99 18.62
C LEU A 239 -14.79 -8.67 19.01
N VAL A 240 -15.32 -7.54 18.53
CA VAL A 240 -14.80 -6.21 18.91
C VAL A 240 -15.01 -5.95 20.40
N GLY A 241 -16.20 -6.25 20.93
CA GLY A 241 -16.51 -6.04 22.35
C GLY A 241 -15.65 -6.90 23.29
N VAL A 242 -15.60 -8.21 23.04
CA VAL A 242 -14.78 -9.16 23.81
C VAL A 242 -13.29 -8.84 23.64
N GLY A 243 -12.87 -8.48 22.42
CA GLY A 243 -11.50 -8.11 22.12
C GLY A 243 -11.03 -6.86 22.87
N LEU A 244 -11.90 -5.85 22.99
CA LEU A 244 -11.60 -4.62 23.73
C LEU A 244 -11.46 -4.89 25.23
N VAL A 245 -12.38 -5.66 25.81
CA VAL A 245 -12.35 -6.01 27.24
C VAL A 245 -11.17 -6.93 27.58
N ASN A 246 -10.82 -7.86 26.68
CA ASN A 246 -9.77 -8.86 26.91
C ASN A 246 -8.44 -8.53 26.21
N PHE A 247 -8.22 -7.28 25.83
CA PHE A 247 -7.04 -6.90 25.02
C PHE A 247 -5.71 -7.35 25.64
N GLN A 248 -5.55 -7.18 26.96
CA GLN A 248 -4.35 -7.62 27.67
C GLN A 248 -4.20 -9.15 27.71
N SER A 249 -5.32 -9.88 27.81
CA SER A 249 -5.31 -11.35 27.81
C SER A 249 -4.99 -11.92 26.43
N ILE A 250 -5.47 -11.27 25.37
CA ILE A 250 -5.09 -11.59 23.98
C ILE A 250 -3.59 -11.36 23.77
N GLY A 251 -3.06 -10.23 24.26
CA GLY A 251 -1.62 -9.95 24.21
C GLY A 251 -0.78 -11.04 24.89
N ARG A 252 -1.15 -11.43 26.11
CA ARG A 252 -0.47 -12.53 26.83
C ARG A 252 -0.60 -13.89 26.13
N PHE A 253 -1.74 -14.17 25.52
CA PHE A 253 -1.94 -15.40 24.76
C PHE A 253 -1.02 -15.46 23.53
N VAL A 254 -0.96 -14.38 22.76
CA VAL A 254 -0.07 -14.27 21.59
C VAL A 254 1.41 -14.34 22.01
N ASP A 255 1.77 -13.69 23.11
CA ASP A 255 3.11 -13.76 23.69
C ASP A 255 3.50 -15.20 24.11
N GLY A 256 2.55 -15.94 24.70
CA GLY A 256 2.71 -17.35 25.03
C GLY A 256 2.87 -18.26 23.80
N LEU A 257 2.08 -18.02 22.74
CA LEU A 257 2.23 -18.72 21.46
C LEU A 257 3.60 -18.45 20.83
N ALA A 258 4.08 -17.21 20.87
CA ALA A 258 5.41 -16.84 20.41
C ALA A 258 6.50 -17.55 21.22
N GLY A 259 6.31 -17.69 22.55
CA GLY A 259 7.19 -18.49 23.41
C GLY A 259 7.27 -19.96 22.98
N GLN A 260 6.12 -20.61 22.76
CA GLN A 260 6.07 -22.00 22.30
C GLN A 260 6.74 -22.18 20.94
N LEU A 261 6.46 -21.29 19.99
CA LEU A 261 7.07 -21.31 18.66
C LEU A 261 8.58 -21.07 18.73
N SER A 262 9.04 -20.14 19.57
CA SER A 262 10.47 -19.86 19.74
C SER A 262 11.23 -21.06 20.32
N GLN A 263 10.63 -21.77 21.28
CA GLN A 263 11.20 -22.99 21.86
C GLN A 263 11.22 -24.14 20.85
N GLY A 264 10.13 -24.32 20.09
CA GLY A 264 10.00 -25.38 19.10
C GLY A 264 10.82 -25.18 17.82
N THR A 265 11.23 -23.94 17.50
CA THR A 265 12.05 -23.62 16.33
C THR A 265 13.49 -23.22 16.66
N GLY A 266 13.83 -23.12 17.95
CA GLY A 266 15.11 -22.61 18.43
C GLY A 266 15.40 -21.15 18.04
N ARG A 267 14.39 -20.38 17.61
CA ARG A 267 14.54 -18.98 17.21
C ARG A 267 14.26 -18.01 18.35
N THR A 268 14.59 -16.74 18.14
CA THR A 268 14.31 -15.70 19.14
C THR A 268 12.81 -15.50 19.31
N HIS A 269 12.38 -15.16 20.54
CA HIS A 269 10.99 -14.82 20.83
C HIS A 269 10.47 -13.67 19.94
N ALA A 270 11.30 -12.65 19.69
CA ALA A 270 10.97 -11.54 18.80
C ALA A 270 10.69 -12.00 17.35
N TYR A 271 11.43 -12.99 16.85
CA TYR A 271 11.16 -13.58 15.55
C TYR A 271 9.79 -14.29 15.52
N ALA A 272 9.52 -15.11 16.54
CA ALA A 272 8.28 -15.88 16.62
C ALA A 272 7.05 -14.97 16.73
N LEU A 273 7.14 -13.92 17.56
CA LEU A 273 6.11 -12.91 17.71
C LEU A 273 5.89 -12.15 16.40
N GLY A 274 6.97 -11.70 15.76
CA GLY A 274 6.92 -10.99 14.48
C GLY A 274 6.28 -11.83 13.37
N LEU A 275 6.60 -13.13 13.30
CA LEU A 275 6.01 -14.07 12.34
C LEU A 275 4.50 -14.19 12.54
N ILE A 276 4.04 -14.44 13.76
CA ILE A 276 2.61 -14.61 14.06
C ILE A 276 1.84 -13.33 13.72
N VAL A 277 2.33 -12.18 14.18
CA VAL A 277 1.65 -10.88 13.95
C VAL A 277 1.62 -10.51 12.47
N TYR A 278 2.74 -10.69 11.76
CA TYR A 278 2.84 -10.39 10.34
C TYR A 278 1.84 -11.21 9.52
N PHE A 279 1.86 -12.53 9.66
CA PHE A 279 1.03 -13.42 8.87
C PHE A 279 -0.46 -13.32 9.24
N LEU A 280 -0.77 -13.03 10.51
CA LEU A 280 -2.13 -12.71 10.93
C LEU A 280 -2.64 -11.44 10.23
N ALA A 281 -1.85 -10.36 10.23
CA ALA A 281 -2.23 -9.09 9.59
C ALA A 281 -2.41 -9.24 8.06
N VAL A 282 -1.48 -9.94 7.40
CA VAL A 282 -1.56 -10.26 5.97
C VAL A 282 -2.83 -11.07 5.67
N GLY A 283 -3.14 -12.09 6.50
CA GLY A 283 -4.37 -12.86 6.39
C GLY A 283 -5.62 -11.99 6.49
N VAL A 284 -5.70 -11.09 7.48
CA VAL A 284 -6.85 -10.18 7.65
C VAL A 284 -7.07 -9.33 6.41
N ILE A 285 -6.01 -8.73 5.87
CA ILE A 285 -6.09 -7.88 4.68
C ILE A 285 -6.54 -8.70 3.46
N GLN A 286 -5.96 -9.89 3.26
CA GLN A 286 -6.29 -10.76 2.13
C GLN A 286 -7.73 -11.27 2.21
N GLY A 287 -8.15 -11.77 3.37
CA GLY A 287 -9.52 -12.21 3.59
C GLY A 287 -10.50 -11.06 3.34
N TYR A 288 -10.21 -9.88 3.87
CA TYR A 288 -11.09 -8.72 3.71
C TYR A 288 -11.25 -8.32 2.24
N VAL A 289 -10.14 -8.13 1.54
CA VAL A 289 -10.12 -7.68 0.14
C VAL A 289 -10.76 -8.72 -0.78
N LEU A 290 -10.40 -10.00 -0.63
CA LEU A 290 -10.93 -11.07 -1.47
C LEU A 290 -12.43 -11.22 -1.29
N THR A 291 -12.92 -11.19 -0.04
CA THR A 291 -14.35 -11.29 0.26
C THR A 291 -15.12 -10.09 -0.29
N ARG A 292 -14.59 -8.86 -0.16
CA ARG A 292 -15.21 -7.67 -0.75
C ARG A 292 -15.29 -7.76 -2.27
N ILE A 293 -14.19 -8.10 -2.94
CA ILE A 293 -14.17 -8.19 -4.41
C ILE A 293 -15.13 -9.28 -4.89
N PHE A 294 -15.08 -10.47 -4.30
CA PHE A 294 -15.86 -11.61 -4.78
C PHE A 294 -17.36 -11.48 -4.47
N LEU A 295 -17.73 -11.12 -3.24
CA LEU A 295 -19.14 -10.97 -2.87
C LEU A 295 -19.77 -9.79 -3.61
N THR A 296 -19.10 -8.64 -3.71
CA THR A 296 -19.63 -7.48 -4.45
C THR A 296 -19.75 -7.75 -5.95
N ALA A 297 -18.81 -8.50 -6.56
CA ALA A 297 -18.91 -8.89 -7.97
C ALA A 297 -20.09 -9.84 -8.23
N ARG A 298 -20.31 -10.83 -7.35
CA ARG A 298 -21.44 -11.77 -7.46
C ARG A 298 -22.79 -11.07 -7.29
N PHE A 299 -22.92 -10.19 -6.30
CA PHE A 299 -24.14 -9.39 -6.12
C PHE A 299 -24.47 -8.53 -7.34
N ARG A 300 -23.46 -7.95 -8.00
CA ARG A 300 -23.67 -7.14 -9.21
C ARG A 300 -24.11 -7.99 -10.41
N ALA A 301 -23.52 -9.18 -10.60
CA ALA A 301 -23.83 -10.06 -11.71
C ALA A 301 -25.27 -10.61 -11.63
N GLU A 302 -25.71 -11.03 -10.44
CA GLU A 302 -27.07 -11.55 -10.22
C GLU A 302 -28.13 -10.45 -10.36
N MET A 303 -27.84 -9.21 -9.92
CA MET A 303 -28.74 -8.06 -10.16
C MET A 303 -28.94 -7.75 -11.65
N GLN A 304 -27.94 -7.99 -12.51
CA GLN A 304 -28.06 -7.77 -13.95
C GLN A 304 -28.87 -8.86 -14.65
N ASP A 305 -28.83 -10.09 -14.13
CA ASP A 305 -29.59 -11.22 -14.68
C ASP A 305 -31.10 -11.11 -14.41
N ASP A 306 -31.49 -10.63 -13.22
CA ASP A 306 -32.89 -10.38 -12.82
C ASP A 306 -33.56 -9.23 -13.58
N LEU A 307 -32.78 -8.32 -14.19
CA LEU A 307 -33.30 -7.18 -14.96
C LEU A 307 -33.51 -7.51 -16.45
N VAL A 308 -32.95 -8.62 -16.93
CA VAL A 308 -32.93 -9.01 -18.35
C VAL A 308 -33.78 -10.27 -18.61
N GLY A 309 -34.20 -11.01 -17.57
CA GLY A 309 -35.12 -12.15 -17.64
C GLY A 309 -36.55 -11.77 -17.25
#